data_AF-A0A830D893-F1
#
_entry.id   AF-A0A830D893-F1
#
_cell.length_a   1.000
_cell.length_b   1.000
_cell.length_c   1.000
_cell.angle_alpha   90.00
_cell.angle_beta   90.00
_cell.angle_gamma   90.00
#
_symmetry.space_group_name_H-M   'P 1'
#
loop_
_entity.id
_entity.type
_entity.pdbx_description
1 polymer ?
#
loop_
_entity_poly.entity_id
_entity_poly.type
_entity_poly.pdbx_seq_one_letter_code
_entity_poly.pdbx_strand_id
1 'polypeptide(L)'
;VEEEASLSNGDSQIRTVGCVAVDSYGNLASATSTGGLVNKMVGRIVDTSIIGVGTYANRFCAVSAIGKGEAIIRATVARDVAALMEYKGLSLKEAATYVIEECAPSGIAGLVVVSATKEVTMLFNTVGMFRACATEDGCNEVAIW
;
A
#
# COMPACT_ATOMS: atom_id res chain seq x y z
N VAL A 1 7.81 15.43 -41.05
CA VAL A 1 8.12 14.12 -40.45
C VAL A 1 9.00 14.41 -39.25
N GLU A 2 8.47 14.20 -38.06
CA GLU A 2 9.19 13.75 -36.86
C GLU A 2 8.10 13.53 -35.82
N GLU A 3 7.58 12.31 -35.83
CA GLU A 3 6.74 11.77 -34.77
C GLU A 3 7.72 11.35 -33.68
N GLU A 4 7.84 12.15 -32.62
CA GLU A 4 8.61 11.76 -31.45
C GLU A 4 7.99 10.49 -30.88
N ALA A 5 8.70 9.38 -31.04
CA ALA A 5 8.33 8.11 -30.46
C ALA A 5 8.23 8.27 -28.94
N SER A 6 7.02 8.14 -28.40
CA SER A 6 6.78 7.99 -26.98
C SER A 6 7.60 6.80 -26.49
N LEU A 7 8.66 7.06 -25.70
CA LEU A 7 9.37 6.01 -24.99
C LEU A 7 8.32 5.18 -24.24
N SER A 8 8.20 3.90 -24.57
CA SER A 8 7.48 2.96 -23.73
C SER A 8 8.14 3.05 -22.36
N ASN A 9 7.39 3.56 -21.38
CA ASN A 9 7.84 3.64 -20.00
C ASN A 9 8.34 2.24 -19.62
N GLY A 10 9.66 2.08 -19.55
CA GLY A 10 10.25 0.81 -19.15
C GLY A 10 9.64 0.43 -17.82
N ASP A 11 8.94 -0.70 -17.78
CA ASP A 11 8.30 -1.24 -16.59
C ASP A 11 9.35 -1.30 -15.48
N SER A 12 9.34 -0.26 -14.64
CA SER A 12 10.28 -0.13 -13.57
C SER A 12 9.83 -1.14 -12.53
N GLN A 13 10.43 -2.34 -12.56
CA GLN A 13 10.05 -3.43 -11.66
C GLN A 13 10.12 -2.95 -10.21
N ILE A 14 8.96 -2.76 -9.60
CA ILE A 14 8.83 -2.40 -8.19
C ILE A 14 9.08 -3.68 -7.39
N ARG A 15 10.21 -3.74 -6.69
CA ARG A 15 10.57 -4.84 -5.79
C ARG A 15 10.38 -4.40 -4.35
N THR A 16 9.13 -4.31 -3.95
CA THR A 16 8.72 -3.99 -2.57
C THR A 16 7.99 -5.19 -1.99
N VAL A 17 8.23 -5.47 -0.71
CA VAL A 17 7.50 -6.45 0.08
C VAL A 17 6.97 -5.77 1.33
N GLY A 18 5.86 -6.29 1.85
CA GLY A 18 5.20 -5.72 3.01
C GLY A 18 4.43 -6.75 3.79
N CYS A 19 4.31 -6.53 5.08
CA CYS A 19 3.51 -7.35 5.98
C CYS A 19 2.82 -6.44 6.99
N VAL A 20 1.56 -6.77 7.27
CA VAL A 20 0.76 -6.16 8.33
C VAL A 20 0.18 -7.29 9.17
N ALA A 21 0.09 -7.08 10.48
CA ALA A 21 -0.43 -8.08 11.40
C ALA A 21 -1.20 -7.42 12.55
N VAL A 22 -2.17 -8.18 13.06
CA VAL A 22 -2.93 -7.86 14.26
C VAL A 22 -2.99 -9.10 15.15
N ASP A 23 -2.74 -8.94 16.45
CA ASP A 23 -2.84 -10.03 17.41
C ASP A 23 -4.24 -10.13 18.05
N SER A 24 -4.42 -11.10 18.95
CA SER A 24 -5.70 -11.31 19.65
C SER A 24 -6.07 -10.18 20.62
N TYR A 25 -5.11 -9.33 21.01
CA TYR A 25 -5.31 -8.16 21.86
C TYR A 25 -5.59 -6.89 21.03
N GLY A 26 -5.58 -6.98 19.71
CA GLY A 26 -5.74 -5.84 18.81
C GLY A 26 -4.47 -5.00 18.66
N ASN A 27 -3.29 -5.52 19.05
CA ASN A 27 -2.02 -4.85 18.79
C ASN A 27 -1.68 -4.96 17.30
N LEU A 28 -1.32 -3.82 16.71
CA LEU A 28 -1.11 -3.66 15.29
C LEU A 28 0.35 -3.40 14.96
N ALA A 29 0.85 -4.05 13.92
CA ALA A 29 2.20 -3.85 13.41
C ALA A 29 2.22 -3.85 11.88
N SER A 30 3.09 -3.02 11.31
CA SER A 30 3.35 -2.95 9.87
C SER A 30 4.85 -2.88 9.60
N ALA A 31 5.30 -3.56 8.56
CA ALA A 31 6.65 -3.49 8.06
C ALA A 31 6.65 -3.53 6.53
N THR A 32 7.46 -2.66 5.92
CA THR A 32 7.62 -2.59 4.46
C THR A 32 9.11 -2.48 4.13
N SER A 33 9.56 -3.17 3.09
CA SER A 33 10.95 -3.18 2.65
C SER A 33 11.04 -3.19 1.13
N THR A 34 12.04 -2.52 0.57
CA THR A 34 12.17 -2.37 -0.88
C THR A 34 13.62 -2.22 -1.35
N GLY A 35 13.89 -2.75 -2.54
CA GLY A 35 15.10 -2.42 -3.30
C GLY A 35 15.01 -1.04 -3.99
N GLY A 36 13.82 -0.43 -4.02
CA GLY A 36 13.50 0.74 -4.82
C GLY A 36 13.23 0.37 -6.29
N LEU A 37 13.27 1.39 -7.15
CA LEU A 37 13.11 1.19 -8.60
C LEU A 37 14.43 0.75 -9.24
N VAL A 38 14.31 -0.06 -10.29
CA VAL A 38 15.42 -0.35 -11.20
C VAL A 38 15.97 0.96 -11.76
N ASN A 39 17.30 1.07 -11.84
CA ASN A 39 18.00 2.26 -12.35
C ASN A 39 17.70 3.56 -11.57
N LYS A 40 17.38 3.47 -10.27
CA LYS A 40 17.25 4.65 -9.41
C LYS A 40 18.58 5.41 -9.30
N MET A 41 18.50 6.74 -9.20
CA MET A 41 19.64 7.56 -8.82
C MET A 41 20.16 7.15 -7.44
N VAL A 42 21.48 7.18 -7.25
CA VAL A 42 22.11 6.93 -5.95
C VAL A 42 21.57 7.96 -4.94
N GLY A 43 21.15 7.48 -3.77
CA GLY A 43 20.56 8.31 -2.72
C GLY A 43 19.06 8.60 -2.88
N ARG A 44 18.39 8.10 -3.93
CA ARG A 44 16.93 8.26 -4.07
C ARG A 44 16.18 7.44 -3.01
N ILE A 45 15.44 8.14 -2.15
CA ILE A 45 14.59 7.59 -1.08
C ILE A 45 13.15 7.44 -1.59
N VAL A 46 12.43 6.48 -1.02
CA VAL A 46 11.05 6.14 -1.42
C VAL A 46 10.11 6.03 -0.22
N ASP A 47 8.82 5.96 -0.53
CA ASP A 47 7.67 5.81 0.37
C ASP A 47 7.88 4.77 1.47
N THR A 48 8.45 3.61 1.11
CA THR A 48 8.66 2.47 2.01
C THR A 48 9.44 2.83 3.27
N SER A 49 10.35 3.80 3.19
CA SER A 49 11.21 4.23 4.30
C SER A 49 10.66 5.41 5.09
N ILE A 50 9.48 5.93 4.72
CA ILE A 50 8.88 7.13 5.31
C ILE A 50 7.61 6.73 6.07
N ILE A 51 7.60 7.00 7.37
CA ILE A 51 6.46 6.70 8.24
C ILE A 51 5.24 7.51 7.82
N GLY A 52 4.10 6.85 7.74
CA GLY A 52 2.83 7.45 7.28
C GLY A 52 2.67 7.45 5.77
N VAL A 53 3.69 7.00 5.02
CA VAL A 53 3.63 6.93 3.57
C VAL A 53 3.52 5.47 3.10
N GLY A 54 4.62 4.73 3.16
CA GLY A 54 4.66 3.30 2.79
C GLY A 54 4.32 2.38 3.96
N THR A 55 4.67 2.80 5.18
CA THR A 55 4.47 2.00 6.40
C THR A 55 3.80 2.85 7.47
N TYR A 56 2.72 2.35 8.03
CA TYR A 56 2.06 2.98 9.16
C TYR A 56 1.33 1.95 10.02
N ALA A 57 1.31 2.16 11.34
CA ALA A 57 0.47 1.42 12.25
C ALA A 57 0.06 2.34 13.41
N ASN A 58 -1.22 2.29 13.79
CA ASN A 58 -1.73 2.95 14.97
C ASN A 58 -2.78 2.05 15.66
N ARG A 59 -3.57 2.62 16.58
CA ARG A 59 -4.62 1.88 17.30
C ARG A 59 -5.81 1.40 16.44
N PHE A 60 -5.95 1.88 15.21
CA PHE A 60 -7.07 1.57 14.34
C PHE A 60 -6.69 0.56 13.26
N CYS A 61 -5.55 0.77 12.60
CA CYS A 61 -5.09 -0.11 11.54
C CYS A 61 -3.56 -0.12 11.39
N ALA A 62 -3.07 -1.16 10.71
CA ALA A 62 -1.72 -1.30 10.19
C ALA A 62 -1.78 -1.38 8.67
N VAL A 63 -0.94 -0.60 7.99
CA VAL A 63 -0.94 -0.41 6.54
C VAL A 63 0.48 -0.58 6.01
N SER A 64 0.61 -1.37 4.94
CA SER A 64 1.81 -1.42 4.11
C SER A 64 1.41 -1.14 2.66
N ALA A 65 1.91 -0.04 2.10
CA ALA A 65 1.67 0.36 0.72
C ALA A 65 2.82 -0.05 -0.21
N ILE A 66 2.50 -0.27 -1.48
CA ILE A 66 3.41 -0.63 -2.56
C ILE A 66 3.01 0.11 -3.83
N GLY A 67 4.00 0.53 -4.62
CA GLY A 67 3.73 1.21 -5.88
C GLY A 67 4.81 2.19 -6.30
N LYS A 68 4.43 3.21 -7.07
CA LYS A 68 5.34 4.28 -7.48
C LYS A 68 5.54 5.28 -6.34
N GLY A 69 6.70 5.20 -5.70
CA GLY A 69 6.95 5.88 -4.43
C GLY A 69 6.65 7.38 -4.38
N GLU A 70 6.96 8.16 -5.42
CA GLU A 70 6.67 9.60 -5.44
C GLU A 70 5.17 9.91 -5.35
N ALA A 71 4.32 9.06 -5.93
CA ALA A 71 2.88 9.23 -5.85
C ALA A 71 2.35 8.86 -4.46
N ILE A 72 2.86 7.77 -3.88
CA ILE A 72 2.50 7.33 -2.53
C ILE A 72 2.94 8.39 -1.50
N ILE A 73 4.13 8.98 -1.66
CA ILE A 73 4.64 10.09 -0.84
C ILE A 73 3.68 11.28 -0.85
N ARG A 74 3.28 11.74 -2.05
CA ARG A 74 2.41 12.91 -2.17
C ARG A 74 1.02 12.69 -1.56
N ALA A 75 0.52 11.46 -1.62
CA ALA A 75 -0.82 11.12 -1.13
C ALA A 75 -0.85 10.56 0.30
N THR A 76 0.30 10.47 0.98
CA THR A 76 0.41 9.94 2.36
C THR A 76 -0.42 8.67 2.61
N VAL A 77 -0.40 7.75 1.62
CA VAL A 77 -1.35 6.64 1.49
C VAL A 77 -1.59 5.88 2.79
N ALA A 78 -0.52 5.46 3.48
CA ALA A 78 -0.67 4.69 4.70
C ALA A 78 -1.29 5.47 5.86
N ARG A 79 -0.93 6.75 6.04
CA ARG A 79 -1.52 7.59 7.09
C ARG A 79 -2.96 7.96 6.78
N ASP A 80 -3.30 8.19 5.52
CA ASP A 80 -4.62 8.64 5.09
C ASP A 80 -5.70 7.59 5.36
N VAL A 81 -5.41 6.31 5.14
CA VAL A 81 -6.33 5.21 5.53
C VAL A 81 -6.66 5.31 7.02
N ALA A 82 -5.64 5.42 7.87
CA ALA A 82 -5.82 5.55 9.30
C ALA A 82 -6.53 6.87 9.68
N ALA A 83 -6.34 7.95 8.92
CA ALA A 83 -6.94 9.26 9.20
C ALA A 83 -8.43 9.28 8.86
N LEU A 84 -8.82 8.61 7.77
CA LEU A 84 -10.22 8.45 7.38
C LEU A 84 -10.99 7.60 8.39
N MET A 85 -10.39 6.51 8.86
CA MET A 85 -10.97 5.71 9.95
C MET A 85 -11.08 6.54 11.24
N GLU A 86 -10.03 7.26 11.62
CA GLU A 86 -9.96 8.00 12.89
C GLU A 86 -10.88 9.24 12.92
N TYR A 87 -10.87 10.04 11.85
CA TYR A 87 -11.53 11.36 11.84
C TYR A 87 -12.87 11.38 11.11
N LYS A 88 -13.10 10.48 10.14
CA LYS A 88 -14.38 10.36 9.44
C LYS A 88 -15.20 9.14 9.88
N GLY A 89 -14.64 8.26 10.71
CA GLY A 89 -15.33 7.05 11.18
C GLY A 89 -15.65 6.06 10.06
N LEU A 90 -14.91 6.11 8.94
CA LEU A 90 -15.09 5.16 7.84
C LEU A 90 -14.65 3.75 8.26
N SER A 91 -15.27 2.73 7.68
CA SER A 91 -14.80 1.35 7.82
C SER A 91 -13.43 1.17 7.15
N LEU A 92 -12.73 0.08 7.50
CA LEU A 92 -11.44 -0.27 6.91
C LEU A 92 -11.51 -0.28 5.38
N LYS A 93 -12.55 -0.94 4.85
CA LYS A 93 -12.77 -1.11 3.42
C LYS A 93 -13.05 0.22 2.73
N GLU A 94 -13.97 1.03 3.26
CA GLU A 94 -14.31 2.34 2.68
C GLU A 94 -13.10 3.28 2.68
N ALA A 95 -12.34 3.33 3.78
CA ALA A 95 -11.15 4.15 3.87
C ALA A 95 -10.06 3.71 2.87
N ALA A 96 -9.79 2.41 2.79
CA ALA A 96 -8.79 1.86 1.88
C ALA A 96 -9.19 2.03 0.41
N THR A 97 -10.47 1.79 0.08
CA THR A 97 -11.03 2.03 -1.27
C THR A 97 -10.88 3.49 -1.66
N TYR A 98 -11.30 4.43 -0.80
CA TYR A 98 -11.18 5.86 -1.09
C TYR A 98 -9.72 6.26 -1.36
N VAL A 99 -8.76 5.79 -0.57
CA VAL A 99 -7.35 6.14 -0.78
C VAL A 99 -6.80 5.58 -2.10
N ILE A 100 -7.17 4.35 -2.46
CA ILE A 100 -6.65 3.70 -3.68
C ILE A 100 -7.32 4.22 -4.96
N GLU A 101 -8.61 4.53 -4.91
CA GLU A 101 -9.38 4.96 -6.07
C GLU A 101 -9.34 6.48 -6.29
N GLU A 102 -9.35 7.28 -5.21
CA GLU A 102 -9.50 8.74 -5.29
C GLU A 102 -8.21 9.51 -4.99
N CYS A 103 -7.37 9.02 -4.07
CA CYS A 103 -6.16 9.74 -3.65
C CYS A 103 -4.91 9.31 -4.43
N ALA A 104 -4.76 8.01 -4.67
CA ALA A 104 -3.65 7.47 -5.44
C ALA A 104 -3.92 7.65 -6.95
N PRO A 105 -2.91 8.05 -7.74
CA PRO A 105 -3.06 8.05 -9.19
C PRO A 105 -3.40 6.64 -9.69
N SER A 106 -4.16 6.57 -10.78
CA SER A 106 -4.60 5.30 -11.38
C SER A 106 -3.41 4.48 -11.88
N GLY A 107 -3.48 3.15 -11.71
CA GLY A 107 -2.53 2.22 -12.33
C GLY A 107 -1.22 1.97 -11.57
N ILE A 108 -1.02 2.53 -10.36
CA ILE A 108 0.33 2.63 -9.78
C ILE A 108 0.47 2.29 -8.29
N ALA A 109 -0.61 2.01 -7.57
CA ALA A 109 -0.57 1.80 -6.12
C ALA A 109 -1.36 0.57 -5.66
N GLY A 110 -0.90 -0.03 -4.57
CA GLY A 110 -1.57 -1.07 -3.83
C GLY A 110 -1.23 -0.99 -2.36
N LEU A 111 -2.03 -1.67 -1.53
CA LEU A 111 -1.84 -1.76 -0.09
C LEU A 111 -2.38 -3.06 0.46
N VAL A 112 -1.80 -3.47 1.58
CA VAL A 112 -2.37 -4.46 2.49
C VAL A 112 -2.62 -3.78 3.84
N VAL A 113 -3.81 -4.00 4.40
CA VAL A 113 -4.27 -3.34 5.62
C VAL A 113 -4.98 -4.33 6.52
N VAL A 114 -4.72 -4.23 7.82
CA VAL A 114 -5.49 -4.91 8.86
C VAL A 114 -6.00 -3.90 9.89
N SER A 115 -7.21 -4.11 10.39
CA SER A 115 -7.79 -3.30 11.48
C SER A 115 -7.55 -3.94 12.85
N ALA A 116 -7.70 -3.15 13.92
CA ALA A 116 -7.73 -3.66 15.29
C ALA A 116 -8.89 -4.65 15.55
N THR A 117 -9.93 -4.61 14.70
CA THR A 117 -11.07 -5.54 14.73
C THR A 117 -10.83 -6.83 13.93
N LYS A 118 -9.58 -7.07 13.49
CA LYS A 118 -9.16 -8.24 12.69
C LYS A 118 -9.73 -8.29 11.28
N GLU A 119 -10.24 -7.18 10.76
CA GLU A 119 -10.61 -7.08 9.35
C GLU A 119 -9.36 -6.96 8.49
N VAL A 120 -9.38 -7.57 7.31
CA VAL A 120 -8.28 -7.52 6.33
C VAL A 120 -8.78 -6.91 5.04
N THR A 121 -7.97 -6.06 4.40
CA THR A 121 -8.25 -5.53 3.07
C THR A 121 -6.96 -5.45 2.27
N MET A 122 -7.00 -5.93 1.02
CA MET A 122 -5.89 -5.89 0.10
C MET A 122 -6.38 -5.30 -1.23
N LEU A 123 -6.11 -4.01 -1.45
CA LEU A 123 -6.60 -3.28 -2.63
C LEU A 123 -5.42 -2.76 -3.44
N PHE A 124 -5.62 -2.69 -4.74
CA PHE A 124 -4.65 -2.16 -5.67
C PHE A 124 -5.37 -1.67 -6.92
N ASN A 125 -4.77 -0.67 -7.58
CA ASN A 125 -5.23 -0.14 -8.86
C ASN A 125 -4.24 -0.46 -9.99
N THR A 126 -3.22 -1.28 -9.73
CA THR A 126 -2.28 -1.84 -10.71
C THR A 126 -2.90 -3.02 -11.48
N VAL A 127 -2.21 -3.51 -12.51
CA VAL A 127 -2.63 -4.72 -13.25
C VAL A 127 -2.69 -5.96 -12.35
N GLY A 128 -1.86 -6.01 -11.32
CA GLY A 128 -1.84 -7.07 -10.31
C GLY A 128 -1.03 -6.67 -9.09
N MET A 129 -1.19 -7.42 -8.01
CA MET A 129 -0.43 -7.31 -6.77
C MET A 129 -0.29 -8.70 -6.14
N PHE A 130 0.95 -9.18 -6.04
CA PHE A 130 1.26 -10.39 -5.27
C PHE A 130 0.88 -10.16 -3.81
N ARG A 131 -0.06 -10.96 -3.32
CA ARG A 131 -0.61 -10.80 -1.98
C ARG A 131 -1.09 -12.11 -1.40
N ALA A 132 -1.11 -12.16 -0.08
CA ALA A 132 -1.74 -13.22 0.66
C ALA A 132 -2.27 -12.67 1.99
N CYS A 133 -3.31 -13.31 2.52
CA CYS A 133 -3.77 -13.07 3.87
C CYS A 133 -4.18 -14.37 4.56
N ALA A 134 -4.14 -14.36 5.89
CA ALA A 134 -4.64 -15.43 6.72
C ALA A 134 -5.32 -14.84 7.95
N THR A 135 -6.36 -15.52 8.43
CA THR A 135 -7.09 -15.17 9.66
C THR A 135 -7.21 -16.39 10.58
N GLU A 136 -7.42 -16.14 11.86
CA GLU A 136 -7.62 -17.16 12.89
C GLU A 136 -8.83 -18.06 12.58
N ASP A 137 -9.88 -17.50 11.98
CA ASP A 137 -11.13 -18.20 11.62
C ASP A 137 -10.96 -19.14 10.41
N GLY A 138 -9.74 -19.29 9.89
CA GLY A 138 -9.41 -20.22 8.82
C GLY A 138 -9.51 -19.65 7.40
N CYS A 139 -9.80 -18.36 7.23
CA CYS A 139 -9.68 -17.71 5.92
C CYS A 139 -8.20 -17.63 5.53
N ASN A 140 -7.87 -18.09 4.33
CA ASN A 140 -6.53 -18.04 3.74
C ASN A 140 -6.68 -17.79 2.24
N GLU A 141 -6.10 -16.70 1.76
CA GLU A 141 -6.14 -16.30 0.35
C GLU A 141 -4.72 -16.04 -0.14
N VAL A 142 -4.41 -16.53 -1.34
CA VAL A 142 -3.21 -16.17 -2.10
C VAL A 142 -3.64 -15.75 -3.49
N ALA A 143 -3.23 -14.57 -3.92
CA ALA A 143 -3.67 -14.00 -5.17
C ALA A 143 -2.59 -13.13 -5.82
N ILE A 144 -2.76 -12.92 -7.13
CA ILE A 144 -1.88 -12.09 -7.97
C ILE A 144 -2.71 -11.02 -8.69
N TRP A 145 -3.88 -11.42 -9.21
CA TRP A 145 -4.80 -10.58 -9.97
C TRP A 145 -6.00 -10.13 -9.13
#